data_AF-A0A1Q6UBK9-F1
#
_entry.id   AF-A0A1Q6UBK9-F1
#
_cell.length_a   1.000
_cell.length_b   1.000
_cell.length_c   1.000
_cell.angle_alpha   90.00
_cell.angle_beta   90.00
_cell.angle_gamma   90.00
#
_symmetry.space_group_name_H-M   'P 1'
#
loop_
_entity.id
_entity.type
_entity.pdbx_description
1 polymer ?
#
loop_
_entity_poly.entity_id
_entity_poly.type
_entity_poly.pdbx_seq_one_letter_code
_entity_poly.pdbx_strand_id
1 'polypeptide(L)'
;MPYHPIRNVRDNGYTLTDLDFIIEDNGEGEQVVYLRKRFDHSVSLDFNGKTYTLTAKIELRLYAGAHPAVVSSEIVNSGIGNIEHNLWTSRYTSWVEVKHRYSDGSIGNKTYTIENMRTEIDADIEKYKELPDADLRLAGAGFADAVVRDTVGMPERMVVCEVRRRYEVKYNYFTLSFPVSEYEAYYDDGLTRFEMPSLKYTDIREEHELRYVGKYEGDERDYLEYYFTQNVFASLGEAVHEASKEFQVIVYTE
;
A
#
# COMPACT_ATOMS: atom_id res chain seq x y z
N MET A 1 -54.48 -13.46 -31.42
CA MET A 1 -53.17 -13.05 -31.97
C MET A 1 -52.10 -13.89 -31.28
N PRO A 2 -51.12 -14.49 -31.99
CA PRO A 2 -50.06 -15.25 -31.33
C PRO A 2 -49.17 -14.32 -30.51
N TYR A 3 -48.93 -14.70 -29.24
CA TYR A 3 -48.06 -13.97 -28.33
C TYR A 3 -46.60 -14.44 -28.53
N HIS A 4 -45.71 -13.51 -28.84
CA HIS A 4 -44.28 -13.77 -28.99
C HIS A 4 -43.53 -13.10 -27.84
N PRO A 5 -43.15 -13.83 -26.78
CA PRO A 5 -42.38 -13.24 -25.68
C PRO A 5 -40.96 -12.92 -26.13
N ILE A 6 -40.39 -11.88 -25.51
CA ILE A 6 -38.95 -11.63 -25.54
C ILE A 6 -38.26 -12.74 -24.74
N ARG A 7 -37.20 -13.32 -25.29
CA ARG A 7 -36.42 -14.40 -24.66
C ARG A 7 -34.93 -14.17 -24.85
N ASN A 8 -34.10 -14.91 -24.10
CA ASN A 8 -32.66 -15.00 -24.28
C ASN A 8 -31.96 -13.63 -24.38
N VAL A 9 -32.32 -12.72 -23.46
CA VAL A 9 -31.63 -11.43 -23.31
C VAL A 9 -30.20 -11.70 -22.88
N ARG A 10 -29.25 -11.22 -23.66
CA ARG A 10 -27.82 -11.44 -23.53
C ARG A 10 -27.13 -10.09 -23.57
N ASP A 11 -26.42 -9.75 -22.51
CA ASP A 11 -25.46 -8.65 -22.53
C ASP A 11 -24.20 -9.14 -23.25
N ASN A 12 -23.85 -8.51 -24.37
CA ASN A 12 -22.66 -8.88 -25.13
C ASN A 12 -21.41 -8.15 -24.62
N GLY A 13 -21.53 -7.38 -23.54
CA GLY A 13 -20.46 -6.57 -23.00
C GLY A 13 -20.16 -5.34 -23.85
N TYR A 14 -19.08 -4.64 -23.47
CA TYR A 14 -18.65 -3.39 -24.09
C TYR A 14 -17.21 -3.45 -24.57
N THR A 15 -16.87 -2.55 -25.48
CA THR A 15 -15.49 -2.24 -25.86
C THR A 15 -15.22 -0.76 -25.68
N LEU A 16 -14.01 -0.43 -25.22
CA LEU A 16 -13.49 0.94 -25.21
C LEU A 16 -12.40 1.06 -26.27
N THR A 17 -12.50 2.08 -27.12
CA THR A 17 -11.50 2.40 -28.15
C THR A 17 -10.99 3.81 -27.93
N ASP A 18 -9.68 4.00 -27.92
CA ASP A 18 -9.08 5.33 -27.85
C ASP A 18 -9.43 6.17 -29.08
N LEU A 19 -9.73 7.45 -28.85
CA LEU A 19 -9.94 8.45 -29.89
C LEU A 19 -8.91 9.58 -29.69
N ASP A 20 -8.63 10.32 -30.77
CA ASP A 20 -7.78 11.51 -30.67
C ASP A 20 -8.41 12.52 -29.69
N PHE A 21 -7.58 13.26 -28.96
CA PHE A 21 -8.05 14.37 -28.14
C PHE A 21 -8.63 15.49 -29.01
N ILE A 22 -9.40 16.38 -28.40
CA ILE A 22 -9.89 17.61 -29.03
C ILE A 22 -9.52 18.83 -28.21
N ILE A 23 -9.44 19.96 -28.90
CA ILE A 23 -9.28 21.28 -28.32
C ILE A 23 -10.56 22.06 -28.63
N GLU A 24 -11.22 22.57 -27.61
CA GLU A 24 -12.44 23.38 -27.73
C GLU A 24 -12.23 24.72 -27.01
N ASP A 25 -12.91 25.77 -27.45
CA ASP A 25 -13.00 27.03 -26.70
C ASP A 25 -14.00 26.85 -25.55
N ASN A 26 -13.64 27.24 -24.34
CA ASN A 26 -14.52 27.13 -23.17
C ASN A 26 -15.64 28.19 -23.12
N GLY A 27 -15.69 29.11 -24.09
CA GLY A 27 -16.64 30.22 -24.15
C GLY A 27 -16.17 31.47 -23.41
N GLU A 28 -15.04 31.40 -22.71
CA GLU A 28 -14.37 32.52 -22.03
C GLU A 28 -13.07 32.93 -22.75
N GLY A 29 -12.81 32.35 -23.93
CA GLY A 29 -11.61 32.63 -24.74
C GLY A 29 -10.40 31.79 -24.35
N GLU A 30 -10.57 30.78 -23.48
CA GLU A 30 -9.52 29.79 -23.19
C GLU A 30 -9.77 28.50 -23.97
N GLN A 31 -8.68 27.92 -24.47
CA GLN A 31 -8.73 26.62 -25.12
C GLN A 31 -8.57 25.52 -24.07
N VAL A 32 -9.47 24.54 -24.09
CA VAL A 32 -9.47 23.38 -23.19
C VAL A 32 -9.31 22.09 -23.97
N VAL A 33 -8.65 21.11 -23.34
CA VAL A 33 -8.33 19.83 -23.97
C VAL A 33 -9.22 18.74 -23.37
N TYR A 34 -9.87 17.96 -24.24
CA TYR A 34 -10.59 16.75 -23.85
C TYR A 34 -9.97 15.51 -24.47
N LEU A 35 -9.64 14.55 -23.61
CA LEU A 35 -9.30 13.19 -24.04
C LEU A 35 -10.58 12.43 -24.34
N ARG A 36 -10.52 11.50 -25.29
CA ARG A 36 -11.72 10.84 -25.78
C ARG A 36 -11.55 9.33 -25.90
N LYS A 37 -12.62 8.61 -25.57
CA LYS A 37 -12.77 7.18 -25.85
C LYS A 37 -14.15 6.93 -26.44
N ARG A 38 -14.25 5.96 -27.36
CA ARG A 38 -15.52 5.43 -27.82
C ARG A 38 -15.90 4.22 -26.98
N PHE A 39 -17.04 4.28 -26.34
CA PHE A 39 -17.69 3.17 -25.67
C PHE A 39 -18.75 2.57 -26.59
N ASP A 40 -18.52 1.34 -27.02
CA ASP A 40 -19.49 0.57 -27.81
C ASP A 40 -20.03 -0.57 -26.93
N HIS A 41 -21.35 -0.65 -26.72
CA HIS A 41 -22.01 -1.69 -25.91
C HIS A 41 -23.16 -2.30 -26.71
N SER A 42 -23.49 -3.56 -26.44
CA SER A 42 -24.63 -4.18 -27.09
C SER A 42 -25.34 -5.23 -26.26
N VAL A 43 -26.66 -5.32 -26.48
CA VAL A 43 -27.54 -6.31 -25.87
C VAL A 43 -28.30 -7.02 -26.98
N SER A 44 -28.32 -8.35 -26.95
CA SER A 44 -29.06 -9.17 -27.89
C SER A 44 -30.28 -9.80 -27.22
N LEU A 45 -31.39 -9.93 -27.93
CA LEU A 45 -32.60 -10.63 -27.48
C LEU A 45 -33.23 -11.42 -28.62
N ASP A 46 -34.01 -12.45 -28.28
CA ASP A 46 -34.76 -13.23 -29.26
C ASP A 46 -36.24 -12.81 -29.21
N PHE A 47 -36.79 -12.47 -30.38
CA PHE A 47 -38.20 -12.13 -30.54
C PHE A 47 -38.72 -12.74 -31.85
N ASN A 48 -39.84 -13.45 -31.78
CA ASN A 48 -40.47 -14.08 -32.95
C ASN A 48 -39.51 -14.96 -33.79
N GLY A 49 -38.69 -15.78 -33.12
CA GLY A 49 -37.74 -16.69 -33.79
C GLY A 49 -36.54 -16.02 -34.44
N LYS A 50 -36.35 -14.71 -34.26
CA LYS A 50 -35.20 -13.94 -34.74
C LYS A 50 -34.43 -13.33 -33.56
N THR A 51 -33.13 -13.23 -33.69
CA THR A 51 -32.28 -12.48 -32.75
C THR A 51 -32.15 -11.03 -33.23
N TYR A 52 -32.34 -10.09 -32.30
CA TYR A 52 -32.15 -8.66 -32.49
C TYR A 52 -31.03 -8.18 -31.58
N THR A 53 -30.15 -7.33 -32.09
CA THR A 53 -29.07 -6.72 -31.31
C THR A 53 -29.26 -5.22 -31.27
N LEU A 54 -29.36 -4.67 -30.06
CA LEU A 54 -29.34 -3.23 -29.80
C LEU A 54 -27.91 -2.82 -29.51
N THR A 55 -27.43 -1.74 -30.13
CA THR A 55 -26.08 -1.21 -29.94
C THR A 55 -26.14 0.22 -29.43
N ALA A 56 -25.35 0.54 -28.40
CA ALA A 56 -25.08 1.90 -27.96
C ALA A 56 -23.64 2.26 -28.35
N LYS A 57 -23.45 3.46 -28.90
CA LYS A 57 -22.12 4.04 -29.18
C LYS A 57 -22.06 5.41 -28.55
N ILE A 58 -21.15 5.59 -27.60
CA ILE A 58 -21.05 6.79 -26.78
C ILE A 58 -19.61 7.30 -26.86
N GLU A 59 -19.44 8.60 -27.11
CA GLU A 59 -18.16 9.27 -26.94
C GLU A 59 -18.03 9.71 -25.47
N LEU A 60 -17.03 9.17 -24.77
CA LEU A 60 -16.64 9.59 -23.44
C LEU A 60 -15.58 10.67 -23.56
N ARG A 61 -15.76 11.78 -22.82
CA ARG A 61 -14.81 12.89 -22.76
C ARG A 61 -14.28 13.06 -21.34
N LEU A 62 -12.96 13.20 -21.21
CA LEU A 62 -12.29 13.54 -19.95
C LEU A 62 -11.57 14.88 -20.12
N TYR A 63 -11.87 15.84 -19.26
CA TYR A 63 -11.18 17.12 -19.22
C TYR A 63 -9.72 16.94 -18.79
N ALA A 64 -8.77 17.33 -19.64
CA ALA A 64 -7.33 17.23 -19.37
C ALA A 64 -6.69 18.53 -18.87
N GLY A 65 -7.39 19.67 -18.99
CA GLY A 65 -6.87 20.97 -18.60
C GLY A 65 -6.92 22.02 -19.72
N ALA A 66 -6.42 23.22 -19.41
CA ALA A 66 -6.18 24.26 -20.39
C ALA A 66 -5.06 23.86 -21.37
N HIS A 67 -5.19 24.28 -22.62
CA HIS A 67 -4.18 24.07 -23.65
C HIS A 67 -2.93 24.94 -23.37
N PRO A 68 -1.70 24.38 -23.37
CA PRO A 68 -1.37 22.98 -23.61
C PRO A 68 -1.55 22.07 -22.38
N ALA A 69 -2.27 20.96 -22.56
CA ALA A 69 -2.48 19.94 -21.53
C ALA A 69 -1.75 18.64 -21.88
N VAL A 70 -1.47 17.81 -20.86
CA VAL A 70 -0.89 16.46 -21.07
C VAL A 70 -1.94 15.55 -21.71
N VAL A 71 -1.59 14.94 -22.85
CA VAL A 71 -2.47 14.04 -23.62
C VAL A 71 -1.98 12.59 -23.66
N SER A 72 -0.75 12.34 -23.23
CA SER A 72 -0.27 10.99 -22.89
C SER A 72 0.96 11.07 -22.01
N SER A 73 1.20 9.99 -21.27
CA SER A 73 2.33 9.86 -20.36
C SER A 73 2.95 8.47 -20.46
N GLU A 74 4.28 8.42 -20.49
CA GLU A 74 5.06 7.19 -20.54
C GLU A 74 6.07 7.21 -19.39
N ILE A 75 6.14 6.12 -18.61
CA ILE A 75 7.15 5.97 -17.56
C ILE A 75 8.49 5.70 -18.24
N VAL A 76 9.47 6.56 -18.00
CA VAL A 76 10.81 6.47 -18.59
C VAL A 76 11.74 5.74 -17.65
N ASN A 77 11.72 6.11 -16.37
CA ASN A 77 12.61 5.58 -15.36
C ASN A 77 12.01 5.79 -13.96
N SER A 78 12.52 5.07 -12.96
CA SER A 78 12.12 5.24 -11.56
C SER A 78 13.21 4.71 -10.64
N GLY A 79 13.25 5.21 -9.41
CA GLY A 79 14.21 4.69 -8.44
C GLY A 79 14.02 5.19 -7.02
N ILE A 80 14.92 4.71 -6.16
CA ILE A 80 15.10 5.14 -4.78
C ILE A 80 16.46 5.82 -4.68
N GLY A 81 16.56 6.88 -3.87
CA GLY A 81 17.80 7.59 -3.58
C GLY A 81 17.82 8.13 -2.16
N ASN A 82 18.95 8.75 -1.77
CA ASN A 82 19.13 9.43 -0.48
C ASN A 82 18.68 8.58 0.73
N ILE A 83 19.10 7.31 0.77
CA ILE A 83 18.69 6.39 1.83
C ILE A 83 19.48 6.70 3.09
N GLU A 84 18.76 7.00 4.17
CA GLU A 84 19.28 7.22 5.52
C GLU A 84 18.74 6.12 6.43
N HIS A 85 19.64 5.31 6.99
CA HIS A 85 19.30 4.24 7.91
C HIS A 85 19.56 4.65 9.37
N ASN A 86 18.61 4.34 10.24
CA ASN A 86 18.75 4.35 11.69
C ASN A 86 18.41 2.96 12.24
N LEU A 87 18.59 2.75 13.55
CA LEU A 87 18.42 1.44 14.20
C LEU A 87 17.08 0.75 13.87
N TRP A 88 15.99 1.52 13.87
CA TRP A 88 14.64 1.01 13.71
C TRP A 88 13.81 1.76 12.66
N THR A 89 14.37 2.81 12.04
CA THR A 89 13.69 3.61 11.02
C THR A 89 14.63 4.00 9.87
N SER A 90 14.10 4.07 8.66
CA SER A 90 14.81 4.55 7.48
C SER A 90 14.01 5.63 6.79
N ARG A 91 14.72 6.59 6.21
CA ARG A 91 14.17 7.63 5.34
C ARG A 91 14.82 7.56 3.97
N TYR A 92 14.06 7.83 2.92
CA TYR A 92 14.58 7.81 1.57
C TYR A 92 13.74 8.64 0.61
N THR A 93 14.33 8.94 -0.54
CA THR A 93 13.64 9.58 -1.67
C THR A 93 13.13 8.50 -2.62
N SER A 94 11.87 8.60 -3.06
CA SER A 94 11.34 7.81 -4.19
C SER A 94 10.98 8.74 -5.34
N TRP A 95 11.33 8.36 -6.57
CA TRP A 95 11.10 9.19 -7.74
C TRP A 95 10.70 8.38 -8.98
N VAL A 96 10.01 9.07 -9.89
CA VAL A 96 9.64 8.56 -11.22
C VAL A 96 9.84 9.66 -12.26
N GLU A 97 10.49 9.32 -13.36
CA GLU A 97 10.61 10.17 -14.54
C GLU A 97 9.56 9.77 -15.56
N VAL A 98 8.76 10.75 -15.98
CA VAL A 98 7.64 10.55 -16.90
C VAL A 98 7.82 11.45 -18.11
N LYS A 99 7.70 10.86 -19.29
CA LYS A 99 7.68 11.58 -20.56
C LYS A 99 6.24 11.94 -20.91
N HIS A 100 6.00 13.23 -21.03
CA HIS A 100 4.72 13.80 -21.41
C HIS A 100 4.70 14.19 -22.88
N ARG A 101 3.59 13.90 -23.56
CA ARG A 101 3.20 14.58 -24.79
C ARG A 101 2.08 15.55 -24.46
N TYR A 102 2.20 16.78 -24.92
CA TYR A 102 1.20 17.82 -24.73
C TYR A 102 0.34 18.00 -25.98
N SER A 103 -0.81 18.63 -25.80
CA SER A 103 -1.79 18.87 -26.87
C SER A 103 -1.30 19.81 -27.98
N ASP A 104 -0.24 20.59 -27.73
CA ASP A 104 0.43 21.44 -28.74
C ASP A 104 1.50 20.66 -29.53
N GLY A 105 1.68 19.36 -29.25
CA GLY A 105 2.68 18.50 -29.87
C GLY A 105 4.05 18.54 -29.18
N SER A 106 4.25 19.40 -28.18
CA SER A 106 5.50 19.41 -27.42
C SER A 106 5.66 18.13 -26.60
N ILE A 107 6.92 17.74 -26.37
CA ILE A 107 7.29 16.56 -25.60
C ILE A 107 8.33 16.99 -24.57
N GLY A 108 8.18 16.53 -23.33
CA GLY A 108 9.14 16.80 -22.27
C GLY A 108 9.13 15.73 -21.19
N ASN A 109 10.28 15.54 -20.54
CA ASN A 109 10.38 14.69 -19.37
C ASN A 109 10.20 15.53 -18.11
N LYS A 110 9.52 14.96 -17.12
CA LYS A 110 9.42 15.53 -15.79
C LYS A 110 9.65 14.44 -14.74
N THR A 111 10.47 14.76 -13.75
CA THR A 111 10.69 13.89 -12.59
C THR A 111 9.78 14.33 -11.45
N TYR A 112 9.06 13.37 -10.89
CA TYR A 112 8.23 13.52 -9.71
C TYR A 112 8.90 12.82 -8.55
N THR A 113 9.07 13.52 -7.43
CA THR A 113 9.91 13.08 -6.32
C THR A 113 9.21 13.24 -4.98
N ILE A 114 9.33 12.22 -4.13
CA ILE A 114 8.92 12.23 -2.73
C ILE A 114 10.18 12.09 -1.87
N GLU A 115 10.56 13.13 -1.15
CA GLU A 115 11.82 13.17 -0.39
C GLU A 115 11.76 12.46 0.97
N ASN A 116 10.57 12.28 1.55
CA ASN A 116 10.40 11.80 2.93
C ASN A 116 9.61 10.49 3.00
N MET A 117 9.96 9.51 2.16
CA MET A 117 9.45 8.16 2.36
C MET A 117 10.06 7.59 3.65
N ARG A 118 9.27 6.83 4.42
CA ARG A 118 9.68 6.30 5.72
C ARG A 118 9.32 4.82 5.85
N THR A 119 10.21 4.08 6.48
CA THR A 119 9.97 2.71 6.92
C THR A 119 10.42 2.56 8.37
N GLU A 120 9.67 1.81 9.16
CA GLU A 120 9.81 1.75 10.61
C GLU A 120 9.30 0.42 11.18
N ILE A 121 10.05 -0.13 12.14
CA ILE A 121 9.62 -1.22 13.01
C ILE A 121 9.86 -0.78 14.44
N ASP A 122 8.81 -0.66 15.24
CA ASP A 122 8.88 -0.11 16.59
C ASP A 122 8.62 -1.20 17.65
N ALA A 123 8.97 -0.90 18.89
CA ALA A 123 8.75 -1.74 20.05
C ALA A 123 8.16 -0.92 21.20
N ASP A 124 6.87 -1.16 21.50
CA ASP A 124 6.25 -0.56 22.68
C ASP A 124 6.87 -1.09 23.98
N ILE A 125 6.95 -0.22 24.99
CA ILE A 125 7.44 -0.56 26.34
C ILE A 125 6.51 -1.60 26.99
N GLU A 126 7.10 -2.68 27.49
CA GLU A 126 6.43 -3.66 28.33
C GLU A 126 6.83 -3.42 29.80
N LYS A 127 5.92 -3.65 30.75
CA LYS A 127 6.21 -3.45 32.18
C LYS A 127 6.86 -4.69 32.78
N TYR A 128 6.03 -5.68 33.08
CA TYR A 128 6.41 -6.99 33.58
C TYR A 128 5.31 -7.98 33.22
N LYS A 129 5.62 -9.28 33.27
CA LYS A 129 4.62 -10.35 33.10
C LYS A 129 4.77 -11.39 34.21
N GLU A 130 3.65 -11.82 34.75
CA GLU A 130 3.57 -12.96 35.66
C GLU A 130 3.31 -14.21 34.84
N LEU A 131 4.17 -15.22 34.99
CA LEU A 131 4.06 -16.49 34.29
C LEU A 131 3.82 -17.63 35.30
N PRO A 132 3.09 -18.68 34.90
CA PRO A 132 2.86 -19.84 35.77
C PRO A 132 4.13 -20.64 36.02
N ASP A 133 5.07 -20.64 35.07
CA ASP A 133 6.38 -21.27 35.16
C ASP A 133 7.38 -20.58 34.22
N ALA A 134 8.64 -21.00 34.28
CA ALA A 134 9.71 -20.49 33.41
C ALA A 134 9.83 -21.22 32.06
N ASP A 135 8.90 -22.12 31.72
CA ASP A 135 8.90 -22.89 30.45
C ASP A 135 8.31 -22.05 29.31
N LEU A 136 8.97 -20.94 29.02
CA LEU A 136 8.59 -20.03 27.95
C LEU A 136 8.97 -20.62 26.58
N ARG A 137 7.99 -20.76 25.69
CA ARG A 137 8.17 -21.38 24.37
C ARG A 137 7.62 -20.51 23.25
N LEU A 138 8.42 -20.28 22.22
CA LEU A 138 7.98 -19.64 20.99
C LEU A 138 6.97 -20.54 20.28
N ALA A 139 5.75 -20.06 20.12
CA ALA A 139 4.66 -20.74 19.42
C ALA A 139 4.59 -20.36 17.94
N GLY A 140 5.07 -19.17 17.56
CA GLY A 140 5.19 -18.72 16.17
C GLY A 140 5.38 -17.22 16.06
N ALA A 141 5.73 -16.74 14.88
CA ALA A 141 5.85 -15.32 14.58
C ALA A 141 5.36 -15.00 13.16
N GLY A 142 4.89 -13.78 12.95
CA GLY A 142 4.45 -13.31 11.63
C GLY A 142 3.62 -12.04 11.67
N PHE A 143 3.31 -11.49 10.49
CA PHE A 143 2.38 -10.38 10.38
C PHE A 143 0.96 -10.82 10.72
N ALA A 144 0.25 -10.00 11.50
CA ALA A 144 -1.18 -10.11 11.66
C ALA A 144 -1.92 -9.79 10.35
N ASP A 145 -3.10 -10.37 10.15
CA ASP A 145 -3.92 -10.16 8.94
C ASP A 145 -4.39 -8.71 8.78
N ALA A 146 -4.47 -7.96 9.88
CA ALA A 146 -4.93 -6.58 9.88
C ALA A 146 -3.86 -5.65 9.27
N VAL A 147 -4.24 -5.01 8.15
CA VAL A 147 -3.44 -3.99 7.48
C VAL A 147 -4.26 -2.71 7.39
N VAL A 148 -3.68 -1.60 7.86
CA VAL A 148 -4.25 -0.26 7.68
C VAL A 148 -3.45 0.46 6.62
N ARG A 149 -4.15 1.09 5.68
CA ARG A 149 -3.53 1.92 4.63
C ARG A 149 -4.19 3.29 4.65
N ASP A 150 -3.43 4.30 5.04
CA ASP A 150 -3.89 5.70 5.14
C ASP A 150 -3.21 6.54 4.07
N THR A 151 -3.95 7.40 3.37
CA THR A 151 -3.34 8.42 2.52
C THR A 151 -2.78 9.54 3.39
N VAL A 152 -1.47 9.77 3.29
CA VAL A 152 -0.73 10.75 4.11
C VAL A 152 -0.26 11.96 3.31
N GLY A 153 -0.33 11.91 1.97
CA GLY A 153 0.00 13.04 1.12
C GLY A 153 -0.52 12.89 -0.31
N MET A 154 -0.81 14.02 -0.96
CA MET A 154 -1.16 14.09 -2.38
C MET A 154 -0.38 15.20 -3.11
N PRO A 155 0.95 15.15 -3.16
CA PRO A 155 1.75 16.17 -3.84
C PRO A 155 1.63 16.04 -5.36
N GLU A 156 1.16 17.11 -6.00
CA GLU A 156 1.04 17.22 -7.46
C GLU A 156 0.24 16.06 -8.10
N ARG A 157 0.92 15.12 -8.76
CA ARG A 157 0.34 13.93 -9.43
C ARG A 157 0.71 12.64 -8.72
N MET A 158 0.97 12.73 -7.42
CA MET A 158 1.36 11.59 -6.60
C MET A 158 0.42 11.43 -5.43
N VAL A 159 0.24 10.19 -4.99
CA VAL A 159 -0.45 9.82 -3.75
C VAL A 159 0.52 9.02 -2.91
N VAL A 160 0.74 9.47 -1.67
CA VAL A 160 1.59 8.79 -0.69
C VAL A 160 0.69 8.16 0.36
N CYS A 161 0.91 6.88 0.62
CA CYS A 161 0.17 6.09 1.58
C CYS A 161 1.11 5.53 2.64
N GLU A 162 0.70 5.61 3.89
CA GLU A 162 1.33 4.87 4.99
C GLU A 162 0.60 3.55 5.17
N VAL A 163 1.34 2.44 5.13
CA VAL A 163 0.84 1.09 5.39
C VAL A 163 1.31 0.67 6.77
N ARG A 164 0.37 0.54 7.71
CA ARG A 164 0.64 0.07 9.08
C ARG A 164 0.20 -1.37 9.26
N ARG A 165 1.08 -2.18 9.84
CA ARG A 165 0.89 -3.60 10.16
C ARG A 165 1.39 -3.87 11.58
N ARG A 166 1.12 -5.07 12.09
CA ARG A 166 1.67 -5.55 13.35
C ARG A 166 2.40 -6.86 13.09
N TYR A 167 3.66 -6.93 13.51
CA TYR A 167 4.41 -8.16 13.57
C TYR A 167 4.21 -8.78 14.96
N GLU A 168 3.65 -9.97 15.02
CA GLU A 168 3.32 -10.66 16.26
C GLU A 168 4.32 -11.78 16.54
N VAL A 169 4.86 -11.80 17.76
CA VAL A 169 5.66 -12.91 18.28
C VAL A 169 4.87 -13.59 19.39
N LYS A 170 4.46 -14.83 19.14
CA LYS A 170 3.55 -15.59 19.99
C LYS A 170 4.32 -16.55 20.85
N TYR A 171 4.08 -16.47 22.15
CA TYR A 171 4.54 -17.41 23.16
C TYR A 171 3.35 -18.20 23.71
N ASN A 172 3.63 -19.30 24.40
CA ASN A 172 2.62 -20.10 25.09
C ASN A 172 1.79 -19.31 26.12
N TYR A 173 2.33 -18.23 26.71
CA TYR A 173 1.65 -17.44 27.75
C TYR A 173 1.22 -16.03 27.33
N PHE A 174 1.79 -15.47 26.27
CA PHE A 174 1.48 -14.11 25.81
C PHE A 174 1.84 -13.91 24.34
N THR A 175 1.44 -12.77 23.78
CA THR A 175 1.86 -12.32 22.46
C THR A 175 2.48 -10.93 22.57
N LEU A 176 3.63 -10.74 21.92
CA LEU A 176 4.24 -9.43 21.75
C LEU A 176 3.90 -8.90 20.37
N SER A 177 3.60 -7.61 20.29
CA SER A 177 3.31 -6.91 19.03
C SER A 177 4.36 -5.85 18.78
N PHE A 178 4.87 -5.81 17.55
CA PHE A 178 5.78 -4.80 17.03
C PHE A 178 5.06 -4.04 15.92
N PRO A 179 4.73 -2.74 16.11
CA PRO A 179 4.19 -1.91 15.05
C PRO A 179 5.19 -1.80 13.88
N VAL A 180 4.69 -1.97 12.67
CA VAL A 180 5.48 -1.81 11.44
C VAL A 180 4.78 -0.78 10.56
N SER A 181 5.50 0.23 10.09
CA SER A 181 5.01 1.24 9.17
C SER A 181 5.91 1.33 7.93
N GLU A 182 5.31 1.30 6.75
CA GLU A 182 6.01 1.40 5.46
C GLU A 182 5.27 2.38 4.55
N TYR A 183 6.01 3.29 3.90
CA TYR A 183 5.42 4.23 2.96
C TYR A 183 5.42 3.64 1.54
N GLU A 184 4.31 3.83 0.83
CA GLU A 184 4.15 3.55 -0.59
C GLU A 184 3.74 4.83 -1.31
N ALA A 185 4.17 4.98 -2.56
CA ALA A 185 3.81 6.12 -3.39
C ALA A 185 3.32 5.66 -4.75
N TYR A 186 2.37 6.39 -5.32
CA TYR A 186 1.82 6.14 -6.63
C TYR A 186 1.84 7.44 -7.42
N TYR A 187 2.35 7.38 -8.65
CA TYR A 187 2.12 8.40 -9.65
C TYR A 187 0.78 8.14 -10.33
N ASP A 188 -0.03 9.17 -10.47
CA ASP A 188 -1.31 9.13 -11.18
C ASP A 188 -1.63 10.52 -11.76
N ASP A 189 -1.63 10.61 -13.08
CA ASP A 189 -2.04 11.83 -13.80
C ASP A 189 -3.38 11.69 -14.52
N GLY A 190 -4.16 10.65 -14.18
CA GLY A 190 -5.42 10.31 -14.82
C GLY A 190 -5.28 9.62 -16.18
N LEU A 191 -4.05 9.54 -16.71
CA LEU A 191 -3.72 8.87 -17.98
C LEU A 191 -2.90 7.60 -17.74
N THR A 192 -1.90 7.71 -16.88
CA THR A 192 -0.97 6.65 -16.52
C THR A 192 -0.86 6.60 -15.01
N ARG A 193 -1.07 5.40 -14.46
CA ARG A 193 -0.85 5.11 -13.04
C ARG A 193 0.34 4.18 -12.88
N PHE A 194 1.21 4.49 -11.92
CA PHE A 194 2.44 3.74 -11.67
C PHE A 194 2.73 3.67 -10.16
N GLU A 195 2.99 2.47 -9.65
CA GLU A 195 3.48 2.27 -8.28
C GLU A 195 4.97 2.63 -8.24
N MET A 196 5.30 3.68 -7.49
CA MET A 196 6.67 4.14 -7.37
C MET A 196 7.48 3.17 -6.48
N PRO A 197 8.79 3.02 -6.73
CA PRO A 197 9.65 2.17 -5.91
C PRO A 197 9.56 2.50 -4.41
N SER A 198 9.42 1.47 -3.58
CA SER A 198 9.38 1.59 -2.12
C SER A 198 10.25 0.52 -1.46
N LEU A 199 10.79 0.82 -0.27
CA LEU A 199 11.51 -0.15 0.54
C LEU A 199 10.54 -0.92 1.42
N LYS A 200 10.68 -2.25 1.42
CA LYS A 200 9.83 -3.19 2.15
C LYS A 200 10.67 -4.09 3.03
N TYR A 201 10.16 -4.43 4.21
CA TYR A 201 10.82 -5.38 5.08
C TYR A 201 10.81 -6.79 4.48
N THR A 202 11.94 -7.46 4.62
CA THR A 202 12.20 -8.83 4.18
C THR A 202 12.98 -9.56 5.26
N ASP A 203 13.03 -10.90 5.18
CA ASP A 203 13.85 -11.75 6.05
C ASP A 203 13.71 -11.41 7.56
N ILE A 204 12.46 -11.34 8.04
CA ILE A 204 12.19 -11.04 9.44
C ILE A 204 12.50 -12.27 10.30
N ARG A 205 13.21 -12.06 11.40
CA ARG A 205 13.60 -13.11 12.34
C ARG A 205 13.57 -12.63 13.78
N GLU A 206 13.36 -13.57 14.69
CA GLU A 206 13.25 -13.32 16.12
C GLU A 206 14.41 -13.93 16.88
N GLU A 207 14.92 -13.22 17.87
CA GLU A 207 15.80 -13.77 18.90
C GLU A 207 15.22 -13.42 20.27
N HIS A 208 15.32 -14.35 21.22
CA HIS A 208 14.86 -14.11 22.57
C HIS A 208 15.77 -14.73 23.62
N GLU A 209 15.79 -14.12 24.79
CA GLU A 209 16.51 -14.61 25.97
C GLU A 209 15.62 -14.45 27.20
N LEU A 210 15.53 -15.51 28.01
CA LEU A 210 14.96 -15.45 29.35
C LEU A 210 16.08 -15.71 30.36
N ARG A 211 16.55 -14.65 31.02
CA ARG A 211 17.68 -14.72 31.94
C ARG A 211 17.20 -14.74 33.38
N TYR A 212 17.59 -15.76 34.14
CA TYR A 212 17.33 -15.80 35.57
C TYR A 212 18.09 -14.69 36.31
N VAL A 213 17.39 -13.96 37.18
CA VAL A 213 17.94 -12.86 37.98
C VAL A 213 18.18 -13.33 39.42
N GLY A 214 17.19 -13.95 40.04
CA GLY A 214 17.29 -14.37 41.43
C GLY A 214 15.98 -14.89 42.02
N LYS A 215 16.07 -15.43 43.24
CA LYS A 215 14.92 -15.77 44.07
C LYS A 215 14.72 -14.66 45.08
N TYR A 216 13.48 -14.24 45.24
CA TYR A 216 13.06 -13.26 46.22
C TYR A 216 12.10 -13.92 47.20
N GLU A 217 12.43 -13.80 48.48
CA GLU A 217 11.59 -14.27 49.57
C GLU A 217 10.81 -13.05 50.07
N GLY A 218 9.52 -13.02 49.72
CA GLY A 218 8.62 -11.93 50.05
C GLY A 218 7.80 -12.24 51.29
N ASP A 219 7.35 -11.20 52.00
CA ASP A 219 6.48 -11.36 53.18
C ASP A 219 5.14 -12.05 52.85
N GLU A 220 4.67 -11.97 51.59
CA GLU A 220 3.41 -12.57 51.12
C GLU A 220 3.60 -13.85 50.29
N ARG A 221 4.57 -13.87 49.36
CA ARG A 221 4.94 -15.04 48.53
C ARG A 221 6.38 -14.94 48.05
N ASP A 222 7.01 -16.10 47.93
CA ASP A 222 8.27 -16.28 47.24
C ASP A 222 8.07 -16.24 45.72
N TYR A 223 9.05 -15.69 44.99
CA TYR A 223 9.05 -15.71 43.53
C TYR A 223 10.46 -15.81 42.96
N LEU A 224 10.52 -16.35 41.74
CA LEU A 224 11.69 -16.31 40.88
C LEU A 224 11.56 -15.12 39.92
N GLU A 225 12.61 -14.33 39.84
CA GLU A 225 12.71 -13.21 38.91
C GLU A 225 13.55 -13.58 37.70
N TYR A 226 13.05 -13.20 36.53
CA TYR A 226 13.73 -13.28 35.26
C TYR A 226 13.69 -11.94 34.56
N TYR A 227 14.64 -11.73 33.65
CA TYR A 227 14.63 -10.63 32.69
C TYR A 227 14.50 -11.22 31.30
N PHE A 228 13.46 -10.80 30.58
CA PHE A 228 13.17 -11.29 29.24
C PHE A 228 13.49 -10.22 28.21
N THR A 229 14.22 -10.60 27.17
CA THR A 229 14.51 -9.77 26.00
C THR A 229 13.97 -10.46 24.75
N GLN A 230 13.25 -9.71 23.92
CA GLN A 230 12.80 -10.10 22.58
C GLN A 230 13.34 -9.10 21.57
N ASN A 231 14.11 -9.58 20.61
CA ASN A 231 14.57 -8.82 19.45
C ASN A 231 13.88 -9.30 18.18
N VAL A 232 13.45 -8.37 17.35
CA VAL A 232 12.99 -8.62 15.98
C VAL A 232 13.94 -7.90 15.04
N PHE A 233 14.55 -8.67 14.14
CA PHE A 233 15.43 -8.16 13.09
C PHE A 233 14.73 -8.26 11.75
N ALA A 234 14.83 -7.21 10.92
CA ALA A 234 14.24 -7.20 9.60
C ALA A 234 15.19 -6.53 8.59
N SER A 235 15.37 -7.17 7.43
CA SER A 235 16.16 -6.63 6.33
C SER A 235 15.36 -5.56 5.57
N LEU A 236 16.00 -4.43 5.27
CA LEU A 236 15.44 -3.33 4.49
C LEU A 236 16.49 -2.82 3.50
N GLY A 237 16.46 -3.35 2.27
CA GLY A 237 17.53 -3.11 1.31
C GLY A 237 18.85 -3.68 1.83
N GLU A 238 19.85 -2.82 2.02
CA GLU A 238 21.17 -3.19 2.54
C GLU A 238 21.29 -3.07 4.07
N ALA A 239 20.26 -2.55 4.76
CA ALA A 239 20.26 -2.39 6.20
C ALA A 239 19.49 -3.50 6.92
N VAL A 240 19.80 -3.66 8.20
CA VAL A 240 19.03 -4.47 9.15
C VAL A 240 18.48 -3.53 10.22
N HIS A 241 17.16 -3.51 10.37
CA HIS A 241 16.53 -2.83 11.49
C HIS A 241 16.33 -3.80 12.65
N GLU A 242 16.37 -3.26 13.85
CA GLU A 242 16.15 -3.99 15.09
C GLU A 242 15.09 -3.28 15.94
N ALA A 243 14.12 -4.05 16.41
CA ALA A 243 13.17 -3.62 17.44
C ALA A 243 13.27 -4.56 18.63
N SER A 244 13.46 -3.99 19.83
CA SER A 244 13.71 -4.76 21.05
C SER A 244 12.69 -4.43 22.12
N LYS A 245 12.12 -5.47 22.75
CA LYS A 245 11.30 -5.37 23.96
C LYS A 245 12.02 -6.09 25.09
N GLU A 246 12.17 -5.39 26.21
CA GLU A 246 12.75 -5.95 27.42
C GLU A 246 11.84 -5.70 28.61
N PHE A 247 11.62 -6.73 29.44
CA PHE A 247 10.79 -6.60 30.63
C PHE A 247 11.09 -7.68 31.68
N GLN A 248 10.67 -7.38 32.91
CA GLN A 248 10.76 -8.31 34.03
C GLN A 248 9.71 -9.43 33.89
N VAL A 249 10.09 -10.65 34.24
CA VAL A 249 9.20 -11.80 34.31
C VAL A 249 9.23 -12.37 35.73
N ILE A 250 8.05 -12.55 36.32
CA ILE A 250 7.87 -13.06 37.68
C ILE A 250 7.21 -14.43 37.59
N VAL A 251 7.78 -15.40 38.28
CA VAL A 251 7.21 -16.74 38.45
C VAL A 251 7.05 -16.99 39.95
N TYR A 252 5.81 -17.02 40.44
CA TYR A 252 5.55 -17.31 41.85
C TYR A 252 5.90 -18.77 42.16
N THR A 253 6.54 -18.99 43.30
CA THR A 253 6.77 -20.34 43.82
C THR A 253 5.70 -20.68 44.84
N GLU A 254 5.22 -21.93 44.83
CA GLU A 254 4.31 -22.45 45.86
C GLU A 254 4.94 -22.50 47.26
#